data_AF-I4Z6B9-F1
#
_entry.id   AF-I4Z6B9-F1
#
_cell.length_a   1.000
_cell.length_b   1.000
_cell.length_c   1.000
_cell.angle_alpha   90.00
_cell.angle_beta   90.00
_cell.angle_gamma   90.00
#
_symmetry.space_group_name_H-M   'P 1'
#
loop_
_entity.id
_entity.type
_entity.pdbx_description
1 polymer ?
#
loop_
_entity_poly.entity_id
_entity_poly.type
_entity_poly.pdbx_seq_one_letter_code
_entity_poly.pdbx_strand_id
1 'polypeptide(L)'
;MDRYAVFVDAGYLIAAGAQAAFGYQVPRKHVSIMNPGDLIAALIARASEAADGLPLLRIYWYDAMPGPRLSLEQNTLAMLPGVKLRLGALNCSGEQKGVDAMIVTDVIELARNGAIADAVLISGDEDLHIAIQLAQSFGVRVHILAAGDPTKNVSPSIQMDADSVRSLSSEWLSQHLHRHEPQEGTFSELSNASQGADSSAPNESMPLEEAAELITEELLSATPEQLVPLQAHFQFNQVVPPEFDRKLIAKTSRLLGRQFSGEDMRRIRGIFVRLVRARGVTTSSQAQ
;
A
#
# COMPACT_ATOMS: atom_id res chain seq x y z
N MET A 1 -8.97 -18.60 -26.06
CA MET A 1 -9.46 -18.49 -24.66
C MET A 1 -8.90 -17.17 -24.21
N ASP A 2 -9.72 -16.14 -24.26
CA ASP A 2 -9.20 -14.78 -24.34
C ASP A 2 -9.43 -14.19 -22.95
N ARG A 3 -8.33 -13.89 -22.26
CA ARG A 3 -8.31 -13.35 -20.90
C ARG A 3 -7.36 -12.17 -20.88
N TYR A 4 -7.52 -11.27 -19.93
CA TYR A 4 -6.56 -10.20 -19.71
C TYR A 4 -5.88 -10.31 -18.34
N ALA A 5 -4.70 -9.74 -18.21
CA ALA A 5 -4.03 -9.56 -16.92
C ALA A 5 -3.73 -8.09 -16.68
N VAL A 6 -3.70 -7.71 -15.40
CA VAL A 6 -3.36 -6.35 -14.96
C VAL A 6 -2.00 -6.38 -14.28
N PHE A 7 -1.14 -5.44 -14.62
CA PHE A 7 0.19 -5.28 -14.07
C PHE A 7 0.27 -3.89 -13.43
N VAL A 8 0.36 -3.85 -12.11
CA VAL A 8 0.35 -2.60 -11.33
C VAL A 8 1.74 -2.32 -10.81
N ASP A 9 2.36 -1.25 -11.29
CA ASP A 9 3.53 -0.66 -10.65
C ASP A 9 3.06 0.24 -9.49
N ALA A 10 3.25 -0.24 -8.25
CA ALA A 10 2.83 0.49 -7.07
C ALA A 10 3.62 1.78 -6.86
N GLY A 11 4.90 1.79 -7.23
CA GLY A 11 5.77 2.97 -7.12
C GLY A 11 5.23 4.09 -8.00
N TYR A 12 4.98 3.78 -9.28
CA TYR A 12 4.37 4.69 -10.22
C TYR A 12 2.97 5.13 -9.78
N LEU A 13 2.07 4.18 -9.50
CA LEU A 13 0.67 4.48 -9.16
C LEU A 13 0.57 5.44 -7.98
N ILE A 14 1.43 5.27 -6.98
CA ILE A 14 1.37 6.08 -5.76
C ILE A 14 2.08 7.42 -5.96
N ALA A 15 3.23 7.46 -6.62
CA ALA A 15 3.96 8.71 -6.85
C ALA A 15 3.22 9.63 -7.85
N ALA A 16 2.91 9.12 -9.04
CA ALA A 16 2.19 9.86 -10.07
C ALA A 16 0.74 10.10 -9.65
N GLY A 17 0.12 9.12 -8.97
CA GLY A 17 -1.24 9.26 -8.47
C GLY A 17 -1.38 10.32 -7.39
N ALA A 18 -0.45 10.37 -6.43
CA ALA A 18 -0.45 11.42 -5.41
C ALA A 18 -0.18 12.81 -6.02
N GLN A 19 0.74 12.91 -6.98
CA GLN A 19 0.98 14.16 -7.69
C GLN A 19 -0.26 14.64 -8.44
N ALA A 20 -1.00 13.74 -9.10
CA ALA A 20 -2.22 14.08 -9.80
C ALA A 20 -3.39 14.41 -8.85
N ALA A 21 -3.51 13.70 -7.73
CA ALA A 21 -4.57 13.91 -6.75
C ALA A 21 -4.38 15.18 -5.92
N PHE A 22 -3.15 15.50 -5.51
CA PHE A 22 -2.84 16.61 -4.60
C PHE A 22 -2.20 17.82 -5.28
N GLY A 23 -1.77 17.69 -6.54
CA GLY A 23 -1.19 18.76 -7.35
C GLY A 23 0.32 19.00 -7.17
N TYR A 24 0.99 18.27 -6.28
CA TYR A 24 2.44 18.35 -6.04
C TYR A 24 3.01 17.00 -5.62
N GLN A 25 4.33 16.83 -5.74
CA GLN A 25 4.98 15.57 -5.35
C GLN A 25 4.92 15.35 -3.84
N VAL A 26 4.39 14.19 -3.45
CA VAL A 26 4.32 13.75 -2.05
C VAL A 26 5.26 12.56 -1.87
N PRO A 27 6.16 12.58 -0.87
CA PRO A 27 6.98 11.41 -0.56
C PRO A 27 6.12 10.18 -0.26
N ARG A 28 6.47 9.01 -0.81
CA ARG A 28 5.72 7.74 -0.66
C ARG A 28 5.31 7.43 0.79
N LYS A 29 6.17 7.77 1.76
CA LYS A 29 5.91 7.56 3.21
C LYS A 29 4.71 8.34 3.76
N HIS A 30 4.23 9.36 3.05
CA HIS A 30 3.09 10.19 3.46
C HIS A 30 1.82 9.88 2.65
N VAL A 31 1.85 8.87 1.78
CA VAL A 31 0.69 8.46 0.98
C VAL A 31 0.32 7.05 1.37
N SER A 32 -0.94 6.85 1.71
CA SER A 32 -1.52 5.54 2.01
C SER A 32 -2.69 5.23 1.09
N ILE A 33 -2.93 3.95 0.88
CA ILE A 33 -4.13 3.47 0.19
C ILE A 33 -5.24 3.33 1.23
N MET A 34 -6.37 4.03 1.04
CA MET A 34 -7.48 4.04 2.01
C MET A 34 -8.09 2.65 2.21
N ASN A 35 -8.53 2.04 1.11
CA ASN A 35 -9.04 0.68 1.10
C ASN A 35 -8.42 -0.09 -0.07
N PRO A 36 -7.47 -0.99 0.21
CA PRO A 36 -6.83 -1.80 -0.83
C PRO A 36 -7.83 -2.66 -1.63
N GLY A 37 -8.89 -3.16 -0.99
CA GLY A 37 -9.92 -3.98 -1.65
C GLY A 37 -10.71 -3.17 -2.68
N ASP A 38 -11.18 -1.99 -2.28
CA ASP A 38 -11.95 -1.11 -3.16
C ASP A 38 -11.10 -0.59 -4.32
N LEU A 39 -9.84 -0.23 -4.05
CA LEU A 39 -8.89 0.17 -5.10
C LEU A 39 -8.71 -0.93 -6.13
N ILE A 40 -8.50 -2.17 -5.70
CA ILE A 40 -8.35 -3.31 -6.61
C ILE A 40 -9.62 -3.52 -7.43
N ALA A 41 -10.81 -3.48 -6.81
CA ALA A 41 -12.08 -3.60 -7.53
C ALA A 41 -12.27 -2.48 -8.57
N ALA A 42 -11.93 -1.23 -8.21
CA ALA A 42 -12.01 -0.08 -9.10
C ALA A 42 -11.00 -0.19 -10.26
N LEU A 43 -9.78 -0.68 -10.00
CA LEU A 43 -8.79 -0.95 -11.04
C LEU A 43 -9.26 -2.04 -12.00
N ILE A 44 -9.88 -3.12 -11.50
CA ILE A 44 -10.49 -4.17 -12.35
C ILE A 44 -11.53 -3.57 -13.28
N ALA A 45 -12.40 -2.69 -12.76
CA ALA A 45 -13.44 -2.06 -13.59
C ALA A 45 -12.81 -1.24 -14.73
N ARG A 46 -11.81 -0.40 -14.43
CA ARG A 46 -11.11 0.41 -15.45
C ARG A 46 -10.31 -0.43 -16.44
N ALA A 47 -9.67 -1.48 -15.97
CA ALA A 47 -8.92 -2.41 -16.82
C ALA A 47 -9.86 -3.22 -17.74
N SER A 48 -11.01 -3.65 -17.22
CA SER A 48 -12.03 -4.34 -18.00
C SER A 48 -12.60 -3.47 -19.12
N GLU A 49 -12.74 -2.16 -18.91
CA GLU A 49 -13.15 -1.22 -19.96
C GLU A 49 -12.08 -1.04 -21.05
N ALA A 50 -10.81 -1.22 -20.73
CA ALA A 50 -9.71 -1.13 -21.68
C ALA A 50 -9.56 -2.43 -22.50
N ALA A 51 -9.74 -3.58 -21.86
CA ALA A 51 -9.66 -4.91 -22.47
C ALA A 51 -11.01 -5.42 -23.01
N ASP A 52 -11.91 -4.52 -23.41
CA ASP A 52 -13.22 -4.82 -24.03
C ASP A 52 -14.08 -5.89 -23.32
N GLY A 53 -14.02 -5.95 -21.98
CA GLY A 53 -14.82 -6.87 -21.17
C GLY A 53 -14.32 -8.31 -21.12
N LEU A 54 -13.07 -8.59 -21.55
CA LEU A 54 -12.46 -9.91 -21.41
C LEU A 54 -12.47 -10.38 -19.94
N PRO A 55 -12.52 -11.68 -19.66
CA PRO A 55 -12.39 -12.20 -18.30
C PRO A 55 -10.99 -11.95 -17.72
N LEU A 56 -10.94 -11.46 -16.48
CA LEU A 56 -9.69 -11.25 -15.74
C LEU A 56 -9.03 -12.58 -15.38
N LEU A 57 -7.76 -12.74 -15.75
CA LEU A 57 -6.92 -13.84 -15.29
C LEU A 57 -6.43 -13.60 -13.86
N ARG A 58 -5.77 -12.46 -13.63
CA ARG A 58 -5.10 -12.10 -12.37
C ARG A 58 -4.62 -10.65 -12.39
N ILE A 59 -4.53 -10.05 -11.20
CA ILE A 59 -3.79 -8.81 -10.97
C ILE A 59 -2.42 -9.15 -10.39
N TYR A 60 -1.37 -8.63 -11.02
CA TYR A 60 -0.01 -8.67 -10.51
C TYR A 60 0.32 -7.29 -9.93
N TRP A 61 0.58 -7.25 -8.63
CA TRP A 61 0.95 -6.04 -7.92
C TRP A 61 2.43 -6.06 -7.61
N TYR A 62 3.16 -5.08 -8.15
CA TYR A 62 4.60 -4.97 -8.01
C TYR A 62 4.93 -3.82 -7.08
N ASP A 63 5.63 -4.12 -6.00
CA ASP A 63 6.03 -3.13 -4.98
C ASP A 63 7.43 -3.46 -4.47
N ALA A 64 8.10 -2.55 -3.79
CA ALA A 64 9.34 -2.89 -3.11
C ALA A 64 9.10 -3.30 -1.68
N MET A 65 9.97 -4.18 -1.20
CA MET A 65 9.99 -4.58 0.19
C MET A 65 10.74 -3.53 1.03
N PRO A 66 10.07 -2.71 1.88
CA PRO A 66 10.72 -1.64 2.64
C PRO A 66 11.61 -2.15 3.78
N GLY A 67 11.51 -3.42 4.16
CA GLY A 67 12.27 -4.02 5.26
C GLY A 67 12.06 -5.53 5.36
N PRO A 68 12.45 -6.19 6.46
CA PRO A 68 12.35 -7.66 6.58
C PRO A 68 10.91 -8.19 6.70
N ARG A 69 9.91 -7.30 6.77
CA ARG A 69 8.50 -7.63 6.92
C ARG A 69 7.67 -6.77 5.97
N LEU A 70 6.56 -7.35 5.51
CA LEU A 70 5.53 -6.65 4.75
C LEU A 70 4.96 -5.48 5.54
N SER A 71 4.65 -4.39 4.84
CA SER A 71 3.79 -3.33 5.38
C SER A 71 2.36 -3.84 5.59
N LEU A 72 1.57 -3.11 6.37
CA LEU A 72 0.15 -3.44 6.55
C LEU A 72 -0.61 -3.45 5.21
N GLU A 73 -0.36 -2.44 4.38
CA GLU A 73 -0.97 -2.30 3.04
C GLU A 73 -0.61 -3.51 2.16
N GLN A 74 0.68 -3.85 2.09
CA GLN A 74 1.17 -4.97 1.29
C GLN A 74 0.58 -6.29 1.77
N ASN A 75 0.49 -6.51 3.07
CA ASN A 75 -0.10 -7.73 3.59
C ASN A 75 -1.60 -7.80 3.28
N THR A 76 -2.32 -6.69 3.41
CA THR A 76 -3.75 -6.61 3.06
C THR A 76 -3.94 -6.93 1.58
N LEU A 77 -3.15 -6.32 0.69
CA LEU A 77 -3.17 -6.57 -0.75
C LEU A 77 -2.85 -8.04 -1.09
N ALA A 78 -1.85 -8.62 -0.44
CA ALA A 78 -1.42 -10.00 -0.70
C ALA A 78 -2.49 -11.04 -0.36
N MET A 79 -3.42 -10.70 0.54
CA MET A 79 -4.52 -11.59 0.96
C MET A 79 -5.78 -11.42 0.12
N LEU A 80 -5.84 -10.43 -0.78
CA LEU A 80 -6.99 -10.24 -1.66
C LEU A 80 -7.08 -11.34 -2.73
N PRO A 81 -8.29 -11.87 -3.00
CA PRO A 81 -8.47 -12.89 -4.02
C PRO A 81 -8.14 -12.34 -5.42
N GLY A 82 -7.41 -13.12 -6.22
CA GLY A 82 -7.04 -12.72 -7.59
C GLY A 82 -5.89 -11.72 -7.67
N VAL A 83 -5.32 -11.30 -6.53
CA VAL A 83 -4.13 -10.44 -6.46
C VAL A 83 -2.89 -11.28 -6.18
N LYS A 84 -1.81 -11.02 -6.91
CA LYS A 84 -0.49 -11.60 -6.67
C LYS A 84 0.51 -10.49 -6.39
N LEU A 85 0.84 -10.33 -5.11
CA LEU A 85 1.92 -9.44 -4.69
C LEU A 85 3.28 -10.03 -5.08
N ARG A 86 4.10 -9.20 -5.73
CA ARG A 86 5.48 -9.47 -6.13
C ARG A 86 6.35 -8.34 -5.60
N LEU A 87 7.40 -8.72 -4.86
CA LEU A 87 8.22 -7.75 -4.15
C LEU A 87 9.62 -7.70 -4.72
N GLY A 88 10.03 -6.51 -5.15
CA GLY A 88 11.41 -6.19 -5.51
C GLY A 88 12.28 -6.02 -4.26
N ALA A 89 13.58 -6.29 -4.41
CA ALA A 89 14.56 -6.00 -3.38
C ALA A 89 14.98 -4.52 -3.42
N LEU A 90 15.12 -3.90 -2.26
CA LEU A 90 15.76 -2.60 -2.13
C LEU A 90 17.28 -2.76 -2.18
N ASN A 91 17.96 -1.89 -2.93
CA ASN A 91 19.42 -1.80 -2.86
C ASN A 91 19.88 -1.09 -1.57
N CYS A 92 21.19 -1.11 -1.28
CA CYS A 92 21.78 -0.49 -0.09
C CYS A 92 21.55 1.03 -0.01
N SER A 93 21.19 1.67 -1.13
CA SER A 93 20.88 3.11 -1.25
C SER A 93 19.39 3.41 -1.05
N GLY A 94 18.55 2.39 -0.83
CA GLY A 94 17.10 2.56 -0.68
C GLY A 94 16.34 2.75 -2.00
N GLU A 95 16.99 2.55 -3.15
CA GLU A 95 16.32 2.53 -4.45
C GLU A 95 15.77 1.14 -4.73
N GLN A 96 14.56 1.10 -5.28
CA GLN A 96 13.94 -0.12 -5.74
C GLN A 96 14.66 -0.55 -7.02
N LYS A 97 15.22 -1.77 -7.04
CA LYS A 97 15.88 -2.28 -8.24
C LYS A 97 15.22 -3.60 -8.65
N GLY A 98 14.81 -3.65 -9.92
CA GLY A 98 14.33 -4.88 -10.55
C GLY A 98 12.82 -5.11 -10.49
N VAL A 99 12.03 -4.15 -10.00
CA VAL A 99 10.56 -4.20 -10.11
C VAL A 99 10.16 -4.21 -11.59
N ASP A 100 10.78 -3.34 -12.40
CA ASP A 100 10.50 -3.23 -13.84
C ASP A 100 10.86 -4.50 -14.57
N ALA A 101 12.03 -5.08 -14.26
CA ALA A 101 12.45 -6.36 -14.82
C ALA A 101 11.46 -7.50 -14.49
N MET A 102 10.84 -7.49 -13.30
CA MET A 102 9.80 -8.46 -12.94
C MET A 102 8.53 -8.26 -13.77
N ILE A 103 8.09 -7.00 -13.95
CA ILE A 103 6.94 -6.66 -14.79
C ILE A 103 7.19 -7.14 -16.23
N VAL A 104 8.33 -6.74 -16.81
CA VAL A 104 8.73 -7.11 -18.17
C VAL A 104 8.73 -8.63 -18.34
N THR A 105 9.36 -9.36 -17.40
CA THR A 105 9.44 -10.82 -17.46
C THR A 105 8.04 -11.46 -17.44
N ASP A 106 7.17 -11.03 -16.54
CA ASP A 106 5.84 -11.63 -16.41
C ASP A 106 4.93 -11.34 -17.60
N VAL A 107 4.97 -10.11 -18.12
CA VAL A 107 4.21 -9.71 -19.31
C VAL A 107 4.63 -10.61 -20.49
N ILE A 108 5.94 -10.76 -20.72
CA ILE A 108 6.48 -11.58 -21.80
C ILE A 108 6.14 -13.06 -21.60
N GLU A 109 6.27 -13.59 -20.39
CA GLU A 109 5.96 -15.00 -20.11
C GLU A 109 4.48 -15.32 -20.34
N LEU A 110 3.58 -14.45 -19.89
CA LEU A 110 2.14 -14.64 -20.09
C LEU A 110 1.76 -14.51 -21.56
N ALA A 111 2.35 -13.56 -22.28
CA ALA A 111 2.14 -13.39 -23.72
C ALA A 111 2.67 -14.59 -24.51
N ARG A 112 3.93 -14.98 -24.30
CA ARG A 112 4.58 -16.10 -24.99
C ARG A 112 3.84 -17.43 -24.80
N ASN A 113 3.29 -17.65 -23.61
CA ASN A 113 2.54 -18.87 -23.30
C ASN A 113 1.08 -18.82 -23.76
N GLY A 114 0.62 -17.72 -24.38
CA GLY A 114 -0.77 -17.53 -24.79
C GLY A 114 -1.75 -17.54 -23.62
N ALA A 115 -1.30 -17.13 -22.42
CA ALA A 115 -2.14 -17.15 -21.22
C ALA A 115 -3.14 -15.99 -21.19
N ILE A 116 -2.78 -14.88 -21.87
CA ILE A 116 -3.54 -13.64 -22.00
C ILE A 116 -3.62 -13.24 -23.48
N ALA A 117 -4.72 -12.56 -23.84
CA ALA A 117 -4.89 -11.86 -25.11
C ALA A 117 -4.60 -10.36 -24.96
N ASP A 118 -4.89 -9.79 -23.79
CA ASP A 118 -4.71 -8.37 -23.49
C ASP A 118 -3.90 -8.20 -22.18
N ALA A 119 -2.99 -7.23 -22.17
CA ALA A 119 -2.23 -6.82 -20.99
C ALA A 119 -2.57 -5.38 -20.65
N VAL A 120 -2.99 -5.12 -19.41
CA VAL A 120 -3.25 -3.77 -18.91
C VAL A 120 -2.15 -3.37 -17.95
N LEU A 121 -1.31 -2.41 -18.33
CA LEU A 121 -0.21 -1.89 -17.52
C LEU A 121 -0.60 -0.57 -16.87
N ILE A 122 -0.39 -0.47 -15.56
CA ILE A 122 -0.49 0.78 -14.80
C ILE A 122 0.92 1.20 -14.44
N SER A 123 1.57 1.85 -15.40
CA SER A 123 2.90 2.43 -15.27
C SER A 123 3.08 3.53 -16.32
N GLY A 124 4.10 4.36 -16.13
CA GLY A 124 4.53 5.39 -17.07
C GLY A 124 6.03 5.36 -17.36
N ASP A 125 6.74 4.35 -16.86
CA ASP A 125 8.19 4.21 -17.02
C ASP A 125 8.55 3.73 -18.42
N GLU A 126 9.46 4.45 -19.09
CA GLU A 126 9.95 4.11 -20.42
C GLU A 126 10.70 2.76 -20.44
N ASP A 127 11.25 2.31 -19.30
CA ASP A 127 11.91 1.02 -19.19
C ASP A 127 10.97 -0.16 -19.46
N LEU A 128 9.65 0.03 -19.33
CA LEU A 128 8.65 -0.98 -19.66
C LEU A 128 8.29 -1.05 -21.14
N HIS A 129 8.78 -0.13 -21.97
CA HIS A 129 8.48 -0.07 -23.40
C HIS A 129 8.83 -1.38 -24.12
N ILE A 130 9.94 -2.02 -23.73
CA ILE A 130 10.35 -3.32 -24.28
C ILE A 130 9.32 -4.43 -24.01
N ALA A 131 8.61 -4.39 -22.88
CA ALA A 131 7.57 -5.38 -22.58
C ALA A 131 6.39 -5.26 -23.55
N ILE A 132 6.04 -4.02 -23.93
CA ILE A 132 4.96 -3.73 -24.87
C ILE A 132 5.28 -4.34 -26.23
N GLN A 133 6.46 -4.01 -26.78
CA GLN A 133 6.89 -4.48 -28.10
C GLN A 133 6.97 -6.01 -28.16
N LEU A 134 7.52 -6.64 -27.11
CA LEU A 134 7.64 -8.09 -27.06
C LEU A 134 6.28 -8.79 -26.89
N ALA A 135 5.39 -8.26 -26.05
CA ALA A 135 4.04 -8.82 -25.90
C ALA A 135 3.26 -8.76 -27.23
N GLN A 136 3.32 -7.62 -27.93
CA GLN A 136 2.68 -7.44 -29.23
C GLN A 136 3.26 -8.38 -30.30
N SER A 137 4.55 -8.71 -30.25
CA SER A 137 5.16 -9.70 -31.14
C SER A 137 4.55 -11.10 -30.99
N PHE A 138 3.96 -11.41 -29.83
CA PHE A 138 3.20 -12.65 -29.58
C PHE A 138 1.70 -12.51 -29.84
N GLY A 139 1.24 -11.36 -30.35
CA GLY A 139 -0.16 -11.10 -30.69
C GLY A 139 -1.02 -10.62 -29.51
N VAL A 140 -0.39 -10.20 -28.40
CA VAL A 140 -1.11 -9.63 -27.24
C VAL A 140 -1.29 -8.12 -27.42
N ARG A 141 -2.50 -7.62 -27.16
CA ARG A 141 -2.77 -6.17 -27.10
C ARG A 141 -2.32 -5.60 -25.77
N VAL A 142 -1.77 -4.40 -25.76
CA VAL A 142 -1.23 -3.77 -24.57
C VAL A 142 -1.87 -2.41 -24.34
N HIS A 143 -2.51 -2.26 -23.18
CA HIS A 143 -3.24 -1.05 -22.79
C HIS A 143 -2.57 -0.39 -21.59
N ILE A 144 -2.42 0.93 -21.64
CA ILE A 144 -1.85 1.72 -20.54
C ILE A 144 -2.97 2.42 -19.77
N LEU A 145 -2.95 2.27 -18.45
CA LEU A 145 -3.73 3.11 -17.53
C LEU A 145 -2.77 4.07 -16.81
N ALA A 146 -2.69 5.29 -17.32
CA ALA A 146 -1.85 6.34 -16.77
C ALA A 146 -2.44 6.91 -15.47
N ALA A 147 -1.62 7.15 -14.46
CA ALA A 147 -2.06 7.90 -13.28
C ALA A 147 -2.03 9.40 -13.57
N GLY A 148 -3.19 10.05 -13.63
CA GLY A 148 -3.31 11.47 -13.97
C GLY A 148 -3.22 11.75 -15.47
N ASP A 149 -2.53 12.85 -15.83
CA ASP A 149 -2.37 13.30 -17.22
C ASP A 149 -1.34 12.42 -17.98
N PRO A 150 -1.76 11.63 -18.98
CA PRO A 150 -0.85 10.76 -19.73
C PRO A 150 0.27 11.52 -20.42
N THR A 151 0.03 12.76 -20.84
CA THR A 151 1.04 13.57 -21.56
C THR A 151 2.25 13.93 -20.71
N LYS A 152 2.09 13.91 -19.38
CA LYS A 152 3.15 14.23 -18.41
C LYS A 152 3.72 13.00 -17.74
N ASN A 153 2.87 11.99 -17.52
CA ASN A 153 3.18 10.85 -16.68
C ASN A 153 3.40 9.55 -17.45
N VAL A 154 3.42 9.58 -18.80
CA VAL A 154 3.76 8.42 -19.64
C VAL A 154 4.71 8.87 -20.74
N SER A 155 5.75 8.09 -21.01
CA SER A 155 6.69 8.41 -22.08
C SER A 155 6.00 8.45 -23.46
N PRO A 156 6.41 9.35 -24.38
CA PRO A 156 5.84 9.40 -25.73
C PRO A 156 6.00 8.08 -26.49
N SER A 157 7.12 7.38 -26.30
CA SER A 157 7.42 6.08 -26.91
C SER A 157 6.34 5.04 -26.55
N ILE A 158 5.97 4.96 -25.27
CA ILE A 158 4.91 4.06 -24.80
C ILE A 158 3.54 4.46 -25.36
N GLN A 159 3.25 5.77 -25.42
CA GLN A 159 1.97 6.24 -25.94
C GLN A 159 1.78 5.93 -27.44
N MET A 160 2.86 5.91 -28.22
CA MET A 160 2.83 5.60 -29.64
C MET A 160 2.66 4.10 -29.91
N ASP A 161 3.31 3.25 -29.11
CA ASP A 161 3.32 1.80 -29.34
C ASP A 161 2.15 1.07 -28.65
N ALA A 162 1.61 1.60 -27.56
CA ALA A 162 0.48 0.97 -26.86
C ALA A 162 -0.81 0.97 -27.71
N ASP A 163 -1.59 -0.11 -27.64
CA ASP A 163 -2.87 -0.25 -28.36
C ASP A 163 -3.92 0.74 -27.86
N SER A 164 -3.87 1.13 -26.59
CA SER A 164 -4.66 2.24 -26.06
C SER A 164 -4.02 2.84 -24.81
N VAL A 165 -4.20 4.14 -24.61
CA VAL A 165 -3.82 4.84 -23.38
C VAL A 165 -5.07 5.50 -22.79
N ARG A 166 -5.36 5.20 -21.53
CA ARG A 166 -6.44 5.82 -20.76
C ARG A 166 -5.87 6.42 -19.48
N SER A 167 -6.55 7.43 -18.95
CA SER A 167 -6.15 8.09 -17.70
C SER A 167 -7.03 7.68 -16.52
N LEU A 168 -6.39 7.51 -15.36
CA LEU A 168 -7.01 7.54 -14.05
C LEU A 168 -7.05 9.01 -13.62
N SER A 169 -8.23 9.62 -13.58
CA SER A 169 -8.37 11.06 -13.33
C SER A 169 -7.94 11.44 -11.90
N SER A 170 -7.65 12.72 -11.68
CA SER A 170 -7.35 13.28 -10.36
C SER A 170 -8.44 12.97 -9.34
N GLU A 171 -9.70 13.05 -9.75
CA GLU A 171 -10.86 12.76 -8.90
C GLU A 171 -10.97 11.28 -8.56
N TRP A 172 -10.62 10.41 -9.50
CA TRP A 172 -10.58 8.97 -9.24
C TRP A 172 -9.46 8.62 -8.27
N LEU A 173 -8.28 9.22 -8.43
CA LEU A 173 -7.12 8.97 -7.58
C LEU A 173 -7.32 9.50 -6.15
N SER A 174 -7.92 10.68 -5.99
CA SER A 174 -8.17 11.29 -4.67
C SER A 174 -9.19 10.52 -3.82
N GLN A 175 -10.03 9.69 -4.45
CA GLN A 175 -10.96 8.79 -3.73
C GLN A 175 -10.26 7.58 -3.10
N HIS A 176 -9.08 7.19 -3.60
CA HIS A 176 -8.40 5.96 -3.16
C HIS A 176 -7.08 6.23 -2.43
N LEU A 177 -6.43 7.38 -2.71
CA LEU A 177 -5.19 7.80 -2.09
C LEU A 177 -5.45 8.81 -0.98
N HIS A 178 -4.87 8.54 0.19
CA HIS A 178 -4.91 9.46 1.32
C HIS A 178 -3.51 10.00 1.61
N ARG A 179 -3.44 11.28 1.96
CA ARG A 179 -2.21 11.92 2.41
C ARG A 179 -2.24 11.99 3.94
N HIS A 180 -1.22 11.41 4.57
CA HIS A 180 -0.94 11.74 5.95
C HIS A 180 -0.19 13.07 6.01
N GLU A 181 -0.71 14.02 6.78
CA GLU A 181 0.11 15.15 7.21
C GLU A 181 1.28 14.60 8.05
N PRO A 182 2.51 15.10 7.85
CA PRO A 182 3.57 14.79 8.77
C PRO A 182 3.15 15.32 10.14
N GLN A 183 2.81 14.43 11.07
CA GLN A 183 2.94 14.78 12.47
C GLN A 183 4.43 15.10 12.67
N GLU A 184 4.76 16.38 12.84
CA GLU A 184 6.05 16.82 13.36
C GLU A 184 6.23 16.26 14.77
N GLY A 185 6.58 14.98 14.85
CA GLY A 185 6.99 14.29 16.05
C GLY A 185 8.47 13.96 15.92
N THR A 186 9.32 14.92 16.28
CA THR A 186 10.57 14.69 17.02
C THR A 186 11.32 13.39 16.69
N PHE A 187 11.90 13.33 15.49
CA PHE A 187 13.05 12.44 15.23
C PHE A 187 14.32 13.29 15.16
N SER A 188 14.67 13.90 16.27
CA SER A 188 16.01 14.40 16.54
C SER A 188 16.23 14.40 18.04
N GLU A 189 16.55 13.24 18.61
CA GLU A 189 17.23 13.14 19.92
C GLU A 189 17.69 11.70 20.16
N LEU A 190 18.70 11.29 19.40
CA LEU A 190 19.62 10.22 19.80
C LEU A 190 21.04 10.80 19.91
N SER A 191 21.16 12.00 20.49
CA SER A 191 22.42 12.58 20.97
C SER A 191 22.18 14.02 21.43
N ASN A 192 21.68 14.20 22.66
CA ASN A 192 22.12 15.23 23.62
C ASN A 192 21.03 15.53 24.66
N ALA A 193 21.46 15.49 25.93
CA ALA A 193 21.05 16.37 27.02
C ALA A 193 19.58 16.46 27.43
N SER A 194 19.32 15.92 28.63
CA SER A 194 18.76 16.66 29.77
C SER A 194 17.87 17.89 29.52
N GLN A 195 16.65 17.81 30.06
CA GLN A 195 15.69 18.85 30.47
C GLN A 195 14.65 19.35 29.45
N GLY A 196 13.39 18.92 29.73
CA GLY A 196 12.15 19.70 29.62
C GLY A 196 11.54 19.84 28.22
N ALA A 197 10.24 19.72 27.98
CA ALA A 197 9.08 19.38 28.80
C ALA A 197 7.97 19.06 27.79
N ASP A 198 7.35 17.89 27.87
CA ASP A 198 5.95 17.73 27.45
C ASP A 198 5.27 16.80 28.45
N SER A 199 4.19 17.30 29.04
CA SER A 199 3.63 16.85 30.30
C SER A 199 2.74 15.62 30.12
N SER A 200 3.31 14.44 30.35
CA SER A 200 2.64 13.37 31.08
C SER A 200 3.63 12.80 32.06
N ALA A 201 3.43 13.08 33.36
CA ALA A 201 4.23 12.44 34.39
C ALA A 201 4.09 10.92 34.22
N PRO A 202 5.18 10.13 34.33
CA PRO A 202 5.10 8.68 34.29
C PRO A 202 4.07 8.21 35.30
N ASN A 203 2.97 7.62 34.83
CA ASN A 203 1.92 7.17 35.72
C ASN A 203 2.21 5.73 36.11
N GLU A 204 3.23 5.54 36.96
CA GLU A 204 3.68 4.22 37.43
C GLU A 204 2.58 3.46 38.19
N SER A 205 1.49 4.14 38.58
CA SER A 205 0.33 3.57 39.27
C SER A 205 -0.73 3.01 38.32
N MET A 206 -0.64 3.28 37.01
CA MET A 206 -1.61 2.79 36.03
C MET A 206 -1.31 1.32 35.67
N PRO A 207 -2.32 0.42 35.68
CA PRO A 207 -2.12 -0.95 35.25
C PRO A 207 -1.73 -1.02 33.77
N LEU A 208 -0.93 -2.03 33.41
CA LEU A 208 -0.40 -2.21 32.06
C LEU A 208 -1.52 -2.28 31.02
N GLU A 209 -2.61 -2.94 31.37
CA GLU A 209 -3.77 -3.13 30.53
C GLU A 209 -4.44 -1.80 30.18
N GLU A 210 -4.70 -0.94 31.17
CA GLU A 210 -5.33 0.37 30.97
C GLU A 210 -4.43 1.32 30.17
N ALA A 211 -3.13 1.31 30.44
CA ALA A 211 -2.15 2.06 29.66
C ALA A 211 -2.10 1.59 28.20
N ALA A 212 -2.20 0.28 27.95
CA ALA A 212 -2.23 -0.27 26.60
C ALA A 212 -3.54 0.06 25.87
N GLU A 213 -4.68 0.06 26.57
CA GLU A 213 -5.98 0.44 26.02
C GLU A 213 -5.99 1.91 25.61
N LEU A 214 -5.56 2.83 26.49
CA LEU A 214 -5.48 4.27 26.18
C LEU A 214 -4.61 4.57 24.97
N ILE A 215 -3.39 4.02 24.91
CA ILE A 215 -2.49 4.22 23.77
C ILE A 215 -3.04 3.58 22.50
N THR A 216 -3.73 2.43 22.61
CA THR A 216 -4.39 1.82 21.46
C THR A 216 -5.49 2.75 20.93
N GLU A 217 -6.35 3.27 21.81
CA GLU A 217 -7.40 4.21 21.41
C GLU A 217 -6.85 5.48 20.78
N GLU A 218 -5.78 6.03 21.35
CA GLU A 218 -5.06 7.18 20.81
C GLU A 218 -4.55 6.88 19.39
N LEU A 219 -3.85 5.75 19.18
CA LEU A 219 -3.33 5.36 17.86
C LEU A 219 -4.44 5.15 16.83
N LEU A 220 -5.53 4.49 17.23
CA LEU A 220 -6.67 4.25 16.34
C LEU A 220 -7.47 5.53 16.05
N SER A 221 -7.52 6.48 16.98
CA SER A 221 -8.15 7.80 16.77
C SER A 221 -7.32 8.71 15.88
N ALA A 222 -5.98 8.57 15.92
CA ALA A 222 -5.06 9.34 15.09
C ALA A 222 -4.98 8.85 13.64
N THR A 223 -5.40 7.60 13.36
CA THR A 223 -5.34 6.98 12.02
C THR A 223 -6.64 6.21 11.71
N PRO A 224 -7.81 6.88 11.68
CA PRO A 224 -9.09 6.21 11.44
C PRO A 224 -9.14 5.51 10.07
N GLU A 225 -8.44 6.04 9.06
CA GLU A 225 -8.34 5.47 7.72
C GLU A 225 -7.63 4.11 7.69
N GLN A 226 -6.73 3.83 8.64
CA GLN A 226 -5.99 2.56 8.70
C GLN A 226 -6.76 1.45 9.43
N LEU A 227 -7.95 1.74 9.98
CA LEU A 227 -8.78 0.78 10.70
C LEU A 227 -9.24 -0.38 9.81
N VAL A 228 -9.75 -0.08 8.61
CA VAL A 228 -10.27 -1.12 7.69
C VAL A 228 -9.13 -2.04 7.22
N PRO A 229 -7.96 -1.54 6.77
CA PRO A 229 -6.79 -2.37 6.50
C PRO A 229 -6.33 -3.20 7.71
N LEU A 230 -6.27 -2.61 8.91
CA LEU A 230 -5.90 -3.32 10.13
C LEU A 230 -6.87 -4.48 10.44
N GLN A 231 -8.17 -4.27 10.26
CA GLN A 231 -9.18 -5.30 10.48
C GLN A 231 -9.02 -6.45 9.48
N ALA A 232 -8.88 -6.14 8.18
CA ALA A 232 -8.62 -7.14 7.14
C ALA A 232 -7.36 -7.97 7.45
N HIS A 233 -6.29 -7.31 7.90
CA HIS A 233 -5.07 -7.98 8.32
C HIS A 233 -5.28 -8.95 9.50
N PHE A 234 -6.05 -8.53 10.52
CA PHE A 234 -6.30 -9.37 11.69
C PHE A 234 -7.35 -10.48 11.49
N GLN A 235 -8.03 -10.53 10.35
CA GLN A 235 -8.89 -11.68 10.00
C GLN A 235 -8.04 -12.93 9.75
N PHE A 236 -6.87 -12.77 9.13
CA PHE A 236 -6.03 -13.90 8.72
C PHE A 236 -4.72 -13.99 9.52
N ASN A 237 -4.33 -12.93 10.22
CA ASN A 237 -3.08 -12.86 10.95
C ASN A 237 -3.29 -12.45 12.42
N GLN A 238 -2.39 -12.85 13.31
CA GLN A 238 -2.44 -12.46 14.73
C GLN A 238 -1.26 -11.57 15.15
N VAL A 239 -0.36 -11.29 14.23
CA VAL A 239 0.83 -10.47 14.48
C VAL A 239 0.47 -9.00 14.27
N VAL A 240 0.88 -8.11 15.17
CA VAL A 240 0.68 -6.67 14.98
C VAL A 240 1.64 -6.15 13.91
N PRO A 241 1.20 -5.35 12.92
CA PRO A 241 2.09 -4.78 11.92
C PRO A 241 3.20 -3.92 12.56
N PRO A 242 4.42 -3.94 12.02
CA PRO A 242 5.59 -3.31 12.66
C PRO A 242 5.45 -1.79 12.84
N GLU A 243 4.68 -1.15 11.97
CA GLU A 243 4.38 0.29 12.00
C GLU A 243 3.59 0.70 13.25
N PHE A 244 2.68 -0.18 13.71
CA PHE A 244 1.89 0.01 14.91
C PHE A 244 2.60 -0.56 16.14
N ASP A 245 3.27 -1.71 16.01
CA ASP A 245 3.96 -2.37 17.12
C ASP A 245 5.03 -1.47 17.76
N ARG A 246 5.86 -0.82 16.93
CA ARG A 246 6.89 0.10 17.42
C ARG A 246 6.31 1.30 18.15
N LYS A 247 5.25 1.91 17.60
CA LYS A 247 4.59 3.08 18.20
C LYS A 247 3.89 2.70 19.51
N LEU A 248 3.16 1.60 19.50
CA LEU A 248 2.43 1.07 20.65
C LEU A 248 3.39 0.80 21.82
N ILE A 249 4.44 0.01 21.59
CA ILE A 249 5.41 -0.32 22.64
C ILE A 249 6.14 0.94 23.14
N ALA A 250 6.58 1.83 22.25
CA ALA A 250 7.30 3.04 22.64
C ALA A 250 6.42 4.01 23.45
N LYS A 251 5.17 4.25 23.03
CA LYS A 251 4.24 5.13 23.73
C LYS A 251 3.81 4.54 25.07
N THR A 252 3.46 3.25 25.13
CA THR A 252 3.09 2.60 26.39
C THR A 252 4.28 2.55 27.37
N SER A 253 5.50 2.33 26.88
CA SER A 253 6.71 2.34 27.72
C SER A 253 7.01 3.73 28.28
N ARG A 254 6.83 4.77 27.47
CA ARG A 254 6.94 6.17 27.91
C ARG A 254 5.91 6.52 28.97
N LEU A 255 4.65 6.09 28.80
CA LEU A 255 3.56 6.36 29.74
C LEU A 255 3.80 5.71 31.12
N LEU A 256 4.33 4.48 31.13
CA LEU A 256 4.59 3.70 32.36
C LEU A 256 6.00 3.87 32.92
N GLY A 257 6.89 4.61 32.24
CA GLY A 257 8.26 4.88 32.69
C GLY A 257 9.16 3.65 32.83
N ARG A 258 8.78 2.48 32.28
CA ARG A 258 9.53 1.22 32.46
C ARG A 258 9.76 0.49 31.14
N GLN A 259 10.80 -0.35 31.12
CA GLN A 259 11.04 -1.30 30.04
C GLN A 259 10.13 -2.52 30.19
N PHE A 260 9.68 -3.07 29.06
CA PHE A 260 8.76 -4.22 29.04
C PHE A 260 9.51 -5.52 28.80
N SER A 261 9.09 -6.57 29.52
CA SER A 261 9.51 -7.94 29.25
C SER A 261 8.85 -8.48 27.98
N GLY A 262 9.31 -9.63 27.48
CA GLY A 262 8.67 -10.32 26.35
C GLY A 262 7.21 -10.71 26.62
N GLU A 263 6.85 -10.98 27.87
CA GLU A 263 5.46 -11.27 28.27
C GLU A 263 4.59 -10.02 28.26
N ASP A 264 5.11 -8.89 28.77
CA ASP A 264 4.40 -7.61 28.75
C ASP A 264 4.10 -7.17 27.31
N MET A 265 5.09 -7.25 26.42
CA MET A 265 4.90 -6.95 25.00
C MET A 265 3.83 -7.84 24.36
N ARG A 266 3.75 -9.12 24.75
CA ARG A 266 2.72 -10.04 24.26
C ARG A 266 1.32 -9.65 24.73
N ARG A 267 1.18 -9.22 25.99
CA ARG A 267 -0.10 -8.73 26.54
C ARG A 267 -0.56 -7.46 25.86
N ILE A 268 0.33 -6.46 25.71
CA ILE A 268 0.06 -5.20 25.03
C ILE A 268 -0.44 -5.46 23.59
N ARG A 269 0.27 -6.31 22.84
CA ARG A 269 -0.15 -6.71 21.47
C ARG A 269 -1.52 -7.41 21.46
N GLY A 270 -1.79 -8.27 22.43
CA GLY A 270 -3.08 -8.97 22.56
C GLY A 270 -4.25 -8.02 22.79
N ILE A 271 -4.05 -6.96 23.57
CA ILE A 271 -5.04 -5.89 23.81
C ILE A 271 -5.30 -5.13 22.52
N PHE A 272 -4.24 -4.75 21.81
CA PHE A 272 -4.35 -4.04 20.53
C PHE A 272 -5.19 -4.81 19.51
N VAL A 273 -4.89 -6.11 19.31
CA VAL A 273 -5.65 -6.97 18.38
C VAL A 273 -7.12 -7.08 18.79
N ARG A 274 -7.40 -7.20 20.09
CA ARG A 274 -8.77 -7.30 20.62
C ARG A 274 -9.58 -6.04 20.36
N LEU A 275 -9.01 -4.86 20.63
CA LEU A 275 -9.67 -3.57 20.43
C LEU A 275 -9.93 -3.28 18.96
N VAL A 276 -8.96 -3.57 18.07
CA VAL A 276 -9.14 -3.39 16.62
C VAL A 276 -10.27 -4.27 16.09
N ARG A 277 -10.36 -5.53 16.55
CA ARG A 277 -11.46 -6.44 16.19
C ARG A 277 -12.80 -5.97 16.76
N ALA A 278 -12.82 -5.48 18.01
CA ALA A 278 -14.04 -5.00 18.65
C ALA A 278 -14.65 -3.79 17.92
N ARG A 279 -13.82 -2.85 17.43
CA ARG A 279 -14.30 -1.69 16.66
C ARG A 279 -14.94 -2.05 15.30
N GLY A 280 -14.58 -3.18 14.70
CA GLY A 280 -15.18 -3.63 13.43
C GLY A 280 -16.62 -4.14 13.55
N VAL A 281 -17.01 -4.58 14.75
CA VAL A 281 -18.38 -5.04 15.02
C VAL A 281 -19.34 -3.85 15.17
N THR A 282 -18.85 -2.71 15.64
CA THR A 282 -19.69 -1.52 15.86
C THR A 282 -20.01 -0.77 14.56
N THR A 283 -19.09 -0.74 13.59
CA THR A 283 -19.28 -0.03 12.31
C THR A 283 -20.28 -0.74 11.39
N SER A 284 -20.40 -2.07 11.49
CA SER A 284 -21.38 -2.86 10.73
C SER A 284 -22.81 -2.75 11.26
N SER A 285 -23.01 -2.17 12.47
CA SER A 285 -24.33 -1.96 13.08
C SER A 285 -24.91 -0.56 12.83
N GLN A 286 -24.19 0.38 12.20
CA GLN A 286 -24.70 1.71 11.87
C GLN A 286 -25.07 1.90 10.38
N ALA A 287 -25.05 0.82 9.59
CA ALA A 287 -25.42 0.83 8.18
C ALA A 287 -26.71 0.01 7.89
N GLN A 288 -27.69 0.08 8.79
CA GLN A 288 -29.08 -0.36 8.54
C GLN A 288 -30.04 0.79 8.83
#